data_AF-A0A059AUL6-F1
#
_entry.id   AF-A0A059AUL6-F1
#
_cell.length_a   1.000
_cell.length_b   1.000
_cell.length_c   1.000
_cell.angle_alpha   90.00
_cell.angle_beta   90.00
_cell.angle_gamma   90.00
#
_symmetry.space_group_name_H-M   'P 1'
#
loop_
_entity.id
_entity.type
_entity.pdbx_description
1 polymer ?
#
loop_
_entity_poly.entity_id
_entity_poly.type
_entity_poly.pdbx_seq_one_letter_code
_entity_poly.pdbx_strand_id
1 'polypeptide(L)'
;NDCYTFVSWCGMGFNEVDFGLGRPRWISAGNVGDDAFKNVVILVDTWSGDGTEVWIVLEEREMGLLENDGEFREFASPRTRRASL
;
A
#
# COMPACT_ATOMS: atom_id res chain seq x y z
N ASN A 1 -11.65 -20.85 3.45
CA ASN A 1 -12.11 -19.84 2.48
C ASN A 1 -11.59 -18.54 3.02
N ASP A 2 -10.44 -18.10 2.50
CA ASP A 2 -9.79 -16.91 3.00
C ASP A 2 -10.50 -15.68 2.44
N CYS A 3 -10.70 -14.67 3.28
CA CYS A 3 -11.35 -13.43 2.90
C CYS A 3 -10.28 -12.37 2.64
N TYR A 4 -10.32 -11.73 1.47
CA TYR A 4 -9.46 -10.60 1.14
C TYR A 4 -10.27 -9.31 1.19
N THR A 5 -9.79 -8.35 1.96
CA THR A 5 -10.44 -7.05 2.14
C THR A 5 -9.73 -5.99 1.31
N PHE A 6 -10.47 -5.33 0.43
CA PHE A 6 -9.98 -4.22 -0.37
C PHE A 6 -10.54 -2.90 0.15
N VAL A 7 -9.65 -1.95 0.43
CA VAL A 7 -10.01 -0.61 0.90
C VAL A 7 -9.36 0.42 -0.02
N SER A 8 -10.17 1.32 -0.58
CA SER A 8 -9.65 2.44 -1.36
C SER A 8 -9.63 3.70 -0.53
N TRP A 9 -8.45 4.32 -0.42
CA TRP A 9 -8.24 5.66 0.12
C TRP A 9 -8.07 6.71 -0.97
N CYS A 10 -8.20 6.32 -2.24
CA CYS A 10 -8.12 7.23 -3.37
C CYS A 10 -9.22 8.30 -3.29
N GLY A 11 -8.85 9.55 -3.54
CA GLY A 11 -9.77 10.69 -3.53
C GLY A 11 -10.29 11.11 -2.14
N MET A 12 -9.78 10.52 -1.05
CA MET A 12 -10.17 10.93 0.31
C MET A 12 -9.50 12.21 0.79
N GLY A 13 -8.58 12.79 0.00
CA GLY A 13 -7.90 14.05 0.30
C GLY A 13 -6.76 13.95 1.32
N PHE A 14 -6.33 12.73 1.71
CA PHE A 14 -5.28 12.55 2.72
C PHE A 14 -3.94 13.21 2.36
N ASN A 15 -3.55 13.20 1.08
CA ASN A 15 -2.32 13.84 0.60
C ASN A 15 -2.41 15.38 0.57
N GLU A 16 -3.60 15.96 0.77
CA GLU A 16 -3.85 17.40 0.71
C GLU A 16 -3.94 18.04 2.10
N VAL A 17 -4.04 17.23 3.17
CA VAL A 17 -4.15 17.70 4.55
C VAL A 17 -2.91 18.53 4.91
N ASP A 18 -3.12 19.71 5.46
CA ASP A 18 -2.05 20.60 5.95
C ASP A 18 -2.46 21.22 7.29
N PHE A 19 -1.70 20.92 8.33
CA PHE A 19 -1.89 21.45 9.69
C PHE A 19 -1.02 22.69 9.97
N GLY A 20 -0.43 23.31 8.95
CA GLY A 20 0.55 24.38 9.06
C GLY A 20 2.00 23.90 9.06
N LEU A 21 2.22 22.61 8.79
CA LEU A 21 3.55 21.97 8.69
C LEU A 21 3.88 21.54 7.25
N GLY A 22 3.02 21.86 6.29
CA GLY A 22 3.07 21.34 4.93
C GLY A 22 2.36 19.99 4.81
N ARG A 23 2.15 19.59 3.55
CA ARG A 23 1.44 18.35 3.19
C ARG A 23 2.26 17.09 3.52
N PRO A 24 1.62 15.94 3.79
CA PRO A 24 2.31 14.71 4.20
C PRO A 24 2.97 13.95 3.04
N ARG A 25 4.31 13.93 2.95
CA ARG A 25 5.07 13.25 1.86
C ARG A 25 4.62 11.81 1.58
N TRP A 26 4.13 11.12 2.60
CA TRP A 26 3.54 9.79 2.56
C TRP A 26 2.52 9.65 3.70
N ILE A 27 1.54 8.77 3.53
CA ILE A 27 0.55 8.41 4.56
C ILE A 27 0.59 6.91 4.81
N SER A 28 0.04 6.46 5.95
CA SER A 28 0.03 5.04 6.31
C SER A 28 -1.16 4.61 7.14
N ALA A 29 -1.63 3.40 6.90
CA ALA A 29 -2.35 2.65 7.93
C ALA A 29 -1.41 2.38 9.11
N GLY A 30 -1.92 2.58 10.34
CA GLY A 30 -1.26 2.12 11.55
C GLY A 30 -1.55 0.63 11.79
N ASN A 31 -0.75 -0.03 12.62
CA ASN A 31 -0.98 -1.41 13.10
C ASN A 31 -1.09 -2.49 12.00
N VAL A 32 -0.43 -2.31 10.86
CA VAL A 32 -0.43 -3.22 9.70
C VAL A 32 0.17 -4.62 9.99
N GLY A 33 0.60 -4.89 11.23
CA GLY A 33 1.12 -6.19 11.67
C GLY A 33 0.29 -6.87 12.78
N ASP A 34 -0.86 -6.33 13.15
CA ASP A 34 -1.80 -7.00 14.05
C ASP A 34 -2.58 -8.09 13.28
N ASP A 35 -3.00 -9.16 13.96
CA ASP A 35 -3.77 -10.26 13.34
C ASP A 35 -5.07 -9.77 12.68
N ALA A 36 -5.55 -8.59 13.08
CA ALA A 36 -6.68 -7.90 12.48
C ALA A 36 -6.44 -7.38 11.04
N PHE A 37 -5.19 -7.33 10.57
CA PHE A 37 -4.81 -6.77 9.26
C PHE A 37 -4.30 -7.82 8.26
N LYS A 38 -4.67 -9.09 8.43
CA LYS A 38 -4.37 -10.14 7.44
C LYS A 38 -5.27 -10.03 6.21
N ASN A 39 -4.70 -10.34 5.04
CA ASN A 39 -5.41 -10.36 3.76
C ASN A 39 -6.06 -9.02 3.40
N VAL A 40 -5.36 -7.93 3.72
CA VAL A 40 -5.82 -6.56 3.48
C VAL A 40 -5.03 -5.94 2.31
N VAL A 41 -5.76 -5.29 1.42
CA VAL A 41 -5.22 -4.53 0.28
C VAL A 41 -5.73 -3.10 0.39
N ILE A 42 -4.82 -2.14 0.52
CA ILE A 42 -5.15 -0.71 0.63
C ILE A 42 -4.62 0.01 -0.61
N LEU A 43 -5.49 0.70 -1.32
CA LEU A 43 -5.13 1.54 -2.47
C LEU A 43 -5.02 3.00 -2.01
N VAL A 44 -3.91 3.64 -2.34
CA VAL A 44 -3.60 5.01 -1.91
C VAL A 44 -3.11 5.82 -3.10
N ASP A 45 -3.58 7.05 -3.27
CA ASP A 45 -3.04 7.94 -4.31
C ASP A 45 -1.57 8.25 -4.04
N THR A 46 -0.74 8.31 -5.09
CA THR A 46 0.63 8.78 -4.96
C THR A 46 0.64 10.23 -4.48
N TRP A 47 1.70 10.63 -3.79
CA TRP A 47 1.91 12.02 -3.39
C TRP A 47 1.83 13.00 -4.58
N SER A 48 2.30 12.59 -5.75
CA SER A 48 2.26 13.37 -6.99
C SER A 48 0.88 13.41 -7.65
N GLY A 49 -0.05 12.54 -7.25
CA GLY A 49 -1.39 12.42 -7.83
C GLY A 49 -1.42 11.80 -9.23
N ASP A 50 -0.30 11.24 -9.69
CA ASP A 50 -0.12 10.65 -11.03
C ASP A 50 -0.27 9.13 -11.07
N GLY A 51 -0.56 8.50 -9.93
CA GLY A 51 -0.72 7.05 -9.84
C GLY A 51 -1.26 6.59 -8.49
N THR A 52 -1.17 5.29 -8.26
CA THR A 52 -1.67 4.63 -7.05
C THR A 52 -0.56 3.76 -6.44
N GLU A 53 -0.31 3.91 -5.15
CA GLU A 53 0.48 2.99 -4.33
C GLU A 53 -0.48 1.95 -3.71
N VAL A 54 -0.14 0.67 -3.82
CA VAL A 54 -0.97 -0.42 -3.28
C VAL A 54 -0.22 -1.13 -2.17
N TRP A 55 -0.84 -1.22 -1.00
CA TRP A 55 -0.27 -1.83 0.18
C TRP A 55 -0.98 -3.15 0.42
N ILE A 56 -0.21 -4.22 0.39
CA ILE A 56 -0.73 -5.58 0.43
C ILE A 56 -0.17 -6.26 1.67
N VAL A 57 -1.05 -6.77 2.51
CA VAL A 57 -0.71 -7.56 3.70
C VAL A 57 -1.19 -8.98 3.49
N LEU A 58 -0.24 -9.90 3.36
CA LEU A 58 -0.46 -11.33 3.14
C LEU A 58 0.48 -12.13 4.02
N GLU A 59 0.15 -13.40 4.23
CA GLU A 59 1.13 -14.35 4.78
C GLU A 59 2.32 -14.48 3.82
N GLU A 60 3.52 -14.71 4.37
CA GLU A 60 4.78 -14.68 3.61
C GLU A 60 4.75 -15.59 2.37
N ARG A 61 4.14 -16.77 2.50
CA ARG A 61 3.99 -17.71 1.39
C ARG A 61 3.15 -17.15 0.25
N GLU A 62 2.05 -16.47 0.56
CA GLU A 62 1.14 -15.90 -0.45
C GLU A 62 1.76 -14.67 -1.11
N MET A 63 2.42 -13.82 -0.32
CA MET A 63 3.19 -12.70 -0.84
C MET A 63 4.26 -13.19 -1.83
N GLY A 64 4.98 -14.25 -1.49
CA GLY A 64 5.98 -14.86 -2.38
C GLY A 64 5.40 -15.37 -3.71
N LEU A 65 4.15 -15.85 -3.72
CA LEU A 65 3.47 -16.23 -4.97
C LEU A 65 3.11 -14.99 -5.79
N LEU A 66 2.54 -13.97 -5.16
CA LEU A 66 2.14 -12.72 -5.81
C LEU A 66 3.34 -11.96 -6.40
N GLU A 67 4.45 -11.87 -5.67
CA GLU A 67 5.69 -11.22 -6.11
C GLU A 67 6.34 -11.92 -7.31
N ASN A 68 6.05 -13.20 -7.53
CA ASN A 68 6.53 -13.99 -8.66
C ASN A 68 5.51 -14.12 -9.80
N ASP A 69 4.29 -13.61 -9.62
CA ASP A 69 3.25 -13.66 -10.64
C ASP A 69 3.58 -12.70 -11.80
N GLY A 70 3.57 -13.23 -13.02
CA GLY A 70 3.97 -12.48 -14.22
C GLY A 70 2.98 -11.38 -14.60
N GLU A 71 1.67 -11.63 -14.44
CA GLU A 71 0.63 -10.66 -14.76
C GLU A 71 0.65 -9.51 -13.75
N PHE A 72 0.82 -9.81 -12.47
CA PHE A 72 0.94 -8.80 -11.43
C PHE A 72 2.15 -7.88 -11.66
N ARG A 73 3.31 -8.45 -11.99
CA ARG A 73 4.55 -7.70 -12.25
C ARG A 73 4.52 -6.83 -13.50
N GLU A 74 3.61 -7.10 -14.43
CA GLU A 74 3.40 -6.23 -15.60
C GLU A 74 2.89 -4.85 -15.18
N PHE A 75 2.11 -4.79 -14.09
CA PHE A 75 1.45 -3.57 -13.62
C PHE A 75 2.00 -3.05 -12.28
N ALA A 76 2.65 -3.90 -11.49
CA ALA A 76 3.15 -3.56 -10.16
C ALA A 76 4.67 -3.57 -10.11
N SER A 77 5.24 -2.48 -9.58
CA SER A 77 6.65 -2.42 -9.21
C SER A 77 6.77 -2.40 -7.68
N PRO A 78 7.45 -3.39 -7.06
CA PRO A 78 7.70 -3.37 -5.63
C PRO A 78 8.46 -2.12 -5.25
N ARG A 79 8.04 -1.46 -4.18
CA ARG A 79 8.80 -0.32 -3.64
C ARG A 79 10.00 -0.85 -2.87
N THR A 80 11.10 -1.08 -3.57
CA THR A 80 12.37 -1.45 -2.93
C THR A 80 12.83 -0.28 -2.09
N ARG A 81 12.68 -0.35 -0.76
CA ARG A 81 13.44 0.54 0.13
C ARG A 81 14.90 0.19 -0.09
N ARG A 82 15.63 1.03 -0.83
CA ARG A 82 17.07 1.12 -0.59
C ARG A 82 17.20 1.59 0.85
N ALA A 83 17.58 0.70 1.76
CA ALA A 83 18.10 1.12 3.04
C ALA A 83 19.31 1.99 2.70
N SER A 84 19.13 3.30 2.77
CA SER A 84 20.27 4.22 2.87
C SER A 84 20.97 3.83 4.17
N LEU A 85 22.21 3.35 4.03
CA LEU A 85 23.14 3.07 5.13
C LEU A 85 23.25 4.26 6.09
#